data_AF-A0A2J6IIW0-F1
#
_entry.id   AF-A0A2J6IIW0-F1
#
_cell.length_a   1.000
_cell.length_b   1.000
_cell.length_c   1.000
_cell.angle_alpha   90.00
_cell.angle_beta   90.00
_cell.angle_gamma   90.00
#
_symmetry.space_group_name_H-M   'P 1'
#
loop_
_entity.id
_entity.type
_entity.pdbx_description
1 polymer ?
#
loop_
_entity_poly.entity_id
_entity_poly.type
_entity_poly.pdbx_seq_one_letter_code
_entity_poly.pdbx_strand_id
1 'polypeptide(L)'
;MTKIIKTTAFISTIMLLSGMIFKTQHWPGAEIIFMTGVAAGIFLTVIIISSFAGNLTSGIEKFNIIFSSLAIAIILLAYLFKIMHWPGAAKLVWAADLGIVLSILLFLYDGIREKDPVKSSLKIMAMFFLLFLLILIVLTT
;
A
#
# COMPACT_ATOMS: atom_id res chain seq x y z
N MET A 1 3.08 -1.15 -20.05
CA MET A 1 2.49 -1.31 -18.70
C MET A 1 2.94 -0.25 -17.70
N THR A 2 4.22 0.15 -17.70
CA THR A 2 4.75 1.19 -16.77
C THR A 2 4.02 2.54 -16.83
N LYS A 3 3.59 3.01 -18.01
CA LYS A 3 2.78 4.23 -18.13
C LYS A 3 1.44 4.12 -17.39
N ILE A 4 0.74 3.00 -17.53
CA ILE A 4 -0.56 2.76 -16.87
C ILE A 4 -0.38 2.75 -15.35
N ILE A 5 0.63 2.02 -14.84
CA ILE A 5 0.95 1.99 -13.41
C ILE A 5 1.18 3.41 -12.87
N LYS A 6 2.01 4.21 -13.55
CA LYS A 6 2.30 5.60 -13.14
C LYS A 6 1.06 6.48 -13.16
N THR A 7 0.26 6.42 -14.23
CA THR A 7 -0.95 7.22 -14.36
C THR A 7 -2.00 6.82 -13.31
N THR A 8 -2.26 5.53 -13.12
CA THR A 8 -3.22 5.05 -12.13
C THR A 8 -2.78 5.41 -10.71
N ALA A 9 -1.48 5.27 -10.39
CA ALA A 9 -0.94 5.67 -9.10
C ALA A 9 -1.09 7.17 -8.83
N PHE A 10 -0.85 7.99 -9.85
CA PHE A 10 -1.00 9.44 -9.74
C PHE A 10 -2.46 9.83 -9.50
N ILE A 11 -3.38 9.28 -10.29
CA ILE A 11 -4.82 9.54 -10.17
C ILE A 11 -5.34 9.06 -8.81
N SER A 12 -5.02 7.83 -8.40
CA SER A 12 -5.49 7.29 -7.12
C SER A 12 -5.00 8.13 -5.94
N THR A 13 -3.74 8.56 -5.96
CA THR A 13 -3.16 9.42 -4.91
C THR A 13 -3.89 10.77 -4.83
N ILE A 14 -4.13 11.43 -5.96
CA ILE A 14 -4.87 12.71 -5.98
C ILE A 14 -6.27 12.52 -5.41
N MET A 15 -6.98 11.47 -5.82
CA MET A 15 -8.35 11.21 -5.36
C MET A 15 -8.39 10.88 -3.86
N LEU A 16 -7.46 10.07 -3.36
CA LEU A 16 -7.38 9.75 -1.93
C LEU A 16 -7.11 11.00 -1.08
N LEU A 17 -6.11 11.81 -1.46
CA LEU A 17 -5.76 13.03 -0.74
C LEU A 17 -6.89 14.07 -0.80
N SER A 18 -7.46 14.29 -1.99
CA SER A 18 -8.55 15.24 -2.17
C SER A 18 -9.81 14.80 -1.43
N GLY A 19 -10.15 13.51 -1.50
CA GLY A 19 -11.29 12.94 -0.77
C GLY A 19 -11.15 13.10 0.74
N MET A 20 -9.94 12.91 1.28
CA MET A 20 -9.67 13.11 2.70
C MET A 20 -9.78 14.59 3.10
N ILE A 21 -9.20 15.51 2.32
CA ILE A 21 -9.35 16.96 2.55
C ILE A 21 -10.83 17.35 2.51
N PHE A 22 -11.58 16.92 1.49
CA PHE A 22 -13.00 17.24 1.36
C PHE A 22 -13.81 16.68 2.54
N LYS A 23 -13.48 15.49 3.04
CA LYS A 23 -14.13 14.91 4.21
C LYS A 23 -13.88 15.75 5.46
N THR A 24 -12.65 16.23 5.67
CA THR A 24 -12.34 17.11 6.81
C THR A 24 -13.03 18.48 6.71
N GLN A 25 -13.14 19.03 5.50
CA GLN A 25 -13.79 20.31 5.24
C GLN A 25 -15.32 20.21 5.08
N HIS A 26 -15.89 19.01 5.20
CA HIS A 26 -17.33 18.72 4.99
C HIS A 26 -17.86 19.14 3.61
N TRP A 27 -16.99 19.12 2.59
CA TRP A 27 -17.38 19.47 1.23
C TRP A 27 -18.18 18.34 0.56
N PRO A 28 -19.15 18.68 -0.31
CA PRO A 28 -19.96 17.69 -1.00
C PRO A 28 -19.09 16.79 -1.89
N GLY A 29 -19.47 15.52 -2.01
CA GLY A 29 -18.78 14.54 -2.86
C GLY A 29 -17.50 13.94 -2.28
N ALA A 30 -17.09 14.31 -1.05
CA ALA A 30 -15.91 13.75 -0.37
C ALA A 30 -15.88 12.21 -0.41
N GLU A 31 -17.02 11.59 -0.13
CA GLU A 31 -17.13 10.13 -0.02
C GLU A 31 -16.93 9.44 -1.37
N ILE A 32 -17.50 9.98 -2.43
CA ILE A 32 -17.40 9.44 -3.79
C ILE A 32 -15.96 9.55 -4.28
N ILE A 33 -15.33 10.71 -4.09
CA ILE A 33 -13.93 10.94 -4.48
C ILE A 33 -13.01 9.99 -3.71
N PHE A 34 -13.23 9.81 -2.41
CA PHE A 34 -12.44 8.91 -1.59
C PHE A 34 -12.62 7.44 -2.01
N MET A 35 -13.87 6.97 -2.19
CA MET A 35 -14.17 5.59 -2.63
C MET A 35 -13.56 5.27 -3.99
N THR A 36 -13.67 6.19 -4.95
CA THR A 36 -13.10 6.00 -6.29
C THR A 36 -11.57 6.02 -6.25
N GLY A 37 -10.96 6.84 -5.39
CA GLY A 37 -9.52 6.79 -5.11
C GLY A 37 -9.06 5.45 -4.53
N VAL A 38 -9.81 4.91 -3.54
CA VAL A 38 -9.56 3.58 -2.97
C VAL A 38 -9.68 2.50 -4.04
N ALA A 39 -10.74 2.52 -4.85
CA ALA A 39 -10.95 1.55 -5.93
C ALA A 39 -9.81 1.59 -6.97
N ALA A 40 -9.38 2.80 -7.37
CA ALA A 40 -8.23 2.97 -8.26
C ALA A 40 -6.91 2.49 -7.62
N GLY A 41 -6.73 2.70 -6.32
CA GLY A 41 -5.61 2.18 -5.55
C GLY A 41 -5.58 0.66 -5.48
N ILE A 42 -6.72 0.00 -5.23
CA ILE A 42 -6.83 -1.46 -5.25
C ILE A 42 -6.60 -1.99 -6.68
N PHE A 43 -7.12 -1.31 -7.70
CA PHE A 43 -6.86 -1.69 -9.09
C PHE A 43 -5.37 -1.60 -9.44
N LEU A 44 -4.67 -0.59 -8.93
CA LEU A 44 -3.21 -0.46 -9.09
C LEU A 44 -2.47 -1.68 -8.51
N THR A 45 -2.86 -2.20 -7.35
CA THR A 45 -2.19 -3.36 -6.75
C THR A 45 -2.35 -4.60 -7.63
N VAL A 46 -3.52 -4.80 -8.25
CA VAL A 46 -3.76 -5.88 -9.22
C VAL A 46 -2.89 -5.71 -10.48
N ILE A 47 -2.73 -4.48 -10.98
CA ILE A 47 -1.85 -4.22 -12.14
C ILE A 47 -0.39 -4.50 -11.78
N ILE A 48 0.06 -4.13 -10.58
CA ILE A 48 1.45 -4.38 -10.13
C ILE A 48 1.70 -5.89 -10.06
N ILE A 49 0.81 -6.66 -9.44
CA ILE A 49 0.94 -8.11 -9.35
C ILE A 49 1.03 -8.73 -10.76
N SER A 50 0.08 -8.41 -11.64
CA SER A 50 0.06 -8.96 -13.00
C SER A 50 1.24 -8.53 -13.86
N SER A 51 1.77 -7.33 -13.66
CA SER A 51 2.89 -6.79 -14.46
C SER A 51 4.26 -7.28 -13.99
N PHE A 52 4.43 -7.56 -12.69
CA PHE A 52 5.76 -7.86 -12.12
C PHE A 52 5.91 -9.29 -11.61
N ALA A 53 4.87 -9.92 -11.05
CA ALA A 53 5.02 -11.24 -10.43
C ALA A 53 5.45 -12.34 -11.43
N GLY A 54 5.01 -12.25 -12.69
CA GLY A 54 5.42 -13.19 -13.75
C GLY A 54 6.89 -13.05 -14.19
N ASN A 55 7.48 -11.86 -14.01
CA ASN A 55 8.80 -11.52 -14.55
C ASN A 55 9.94 -11.74 -13.55
N LEU A 56 9.62 -12.02 -12.29
CA LEU A 56 10.63 -12.28 -11.26
C LEU A 56 11.17 -13.71 -11.35
N THR A 57 12.41 -13.91 -10.95
CA THR A 57 13.06 -15.24 -10.93
C THR A 57 13.04 -15.85 -9.53
N SER A 58 13.17 -15.04 -8.48
CA SER A 58 13.11 -15.48 -7.09
C SER A 58 11.67 -15.70 -6.62
N GLY A 59 11.39 -16.86 -6.03
CA GLY A 59 10.10 -17.14 -5.41
C GLY A 59 9.78 -16.20 -4.24
N ILE A 60 10.81 -15.74 -3.53
CA ILE A 60 10.66 -14.81 -2.39
C ILE A 60 10.27 -13.43 -2.89
N GLU A 61 10.89 -12.93 -3.95
CA GLU A 61 10.52 -11.64 -4.55
C GLU A 61 9.10 -11.68 -5.10
N LYS A 62 8.68 -12.79 -5.72
CA LYS A 62 7.30 -12.98 -6.19
C LYS A 62 6.31 -12.92 -5.03
N PHE A 63 6.59 -13.69 -4.00
CA PHE A 63 5.76 -13.74 -2.81
C PHE A 63 5.67 -12.36 -2.15
N ASN A 64 6.79 -11.64 -2.06
CA ASN A 64 6.85 -10.29 -1.50
C ASN A 64 6.02 -9.29 -2.32
N ILE A 65 6.13 -9.25 -3.65
CA ILE A 65 5.29 -8.37 -4.49
C ILE A 65 3.81 -8.68 -4.30
N ILE A 66 3.42 -9.96 -4.29
CA ILE A 66 2.01 -10.35 -4.13
C ILE A 66 1.50 -9.92 -2.74
N PHE A 67 2.25 -10.25 -1.70
CA PHE A 67 1.83 -10.05 -0.32
C PHE A 67 1.81 -8.57 0.06
N SER A 68 2.83 -7.79 -0.33
CA SER A 68 2.86 -6.33 -0.12
C SER A 68 1.73 -5.62 -0.88
N SER A 69 1.46 -6.01 -2.11
CA SER A 69 0.34 -5.48 -2.89
C SER A 69 -1.00 -5.78 -2.24
N LEU A 70 -1.16 -6.97 -1.66
CA LEU A 70 -2.37 -7.34 -0.92
C LEU A 70 -2.49 -6.56 0.40
N ALA A 71 -1.40 -6.40 1.15
CA ALA A 71 -1.37 -5.60 2.37
C ALA A 71 -1.79 -4.14 2.11
N ILE A 72 -1.31 -3.55 1.00
CA ILE A 72 -1.72 -2.21 0.55
C ILE A 72 -3.21 -2.18 0.17
N ALA A 73 -3.74 -3.23 -0.48
CA ALA A 73 -5.17 -3.27 -0.78
C ALA A 73 -6.02 -3.34 0.50
N ILE A 74 -5.58 -4.13 1.49
CA ILE A 74 -6.27 -4.26 2.78
C ILE A 74 -6.20 -2.97 3.58
N ILE A 75 -5.04 -2.28 3.64
CA ILE A 75 -4.95 -1.00 4.36
C ILE A 75 -5.86 0.07 3.74
N LEU A 76 -5.93 0.15 2.40
CA LEU A 76 -6.85 1.06 1.71
C LEU A 76 -8.31 0.75 2.05
N LEU A 77 -8.68 -0.52 2.10
CA LEU A 77 -10.01 -0.94 2.50
C LEU A 77 -10.29 -0.65 3.98
N ALA A 78 -9.30 -0.85 4.85
CA ALA A 78 -9.41 -0.57 6.28
C ALA A 78 -9.68 0.93 6.55
N TYR A 79 -8.93 1.82 5.90
CA TYR A 79 -9.15 3.26 6.00
C TYR A 79 -10.46 3.70 5.35
N LEU A 80 -10.90 3.05 4.26
CA LEU A 80 -12.25 3.27 3.74
C LEU A 80 -13.31 2.97 4.79
N PHE A 81 -13.23 1.82 5.44
CA PHE A 81 -14.18 1.46 6.50
C PHE A 81 -14.09 2.42 7.68
N LYS A 82 -12.89 2.86 8.06
CA LYS A 82 -12.69 3.83 9.16
C LYS A 82 -13.33 5.18 8.83
N ILE A 83 -13.13 5.70 7.62
CA ILE A 83 -13.69 7.00 7.19
C ILE A 83 -15.21 6.93 6.99
N MET A 84 -15.72 5.81 6.47
CA MET A 84 -17.15 5.58 6.29
C MET A 84 -17.86 5.14 7.57
N HIS A 85 -17.13 4.97 8.67
CA HIS A 85 -17.66 4.47 9.95
C HIS A 85 -18.32 3.09 9.83
N TRP A 86 -17.87 2.29 8.86
CA TRP A 86 -18.37 0.94 8.65
C TRP A 86 -17.79 -0.03 9.69
N PRO A 87 -18.56 -1.05 10.12
CA PRO A 87 -18.12 -1.99 11.12
C PRO A 87 -16.94 -2.82 10.63
N GLY A 88 -15.99 -3.11 11.52
CA GLY A 88 -14.84 -3.98 11.21
C GLY A 88 -13.59 -3.26 10.73
N ALA A 89 -13.58 -1.92 10.65
CA ALA A 89 -12.40 -1.12 10.31
C ALA A 89 -11.16 -1.53 11.11
N ALA A 90 -11.29 -1.64 12.44
CA ALA A 90 -10.17 -2.02 13.32
C ALA A 90 -9.58 -3.40 12.95
N LYS A 91 -10.43 -4.40 12.68
CA LYS A 91 -9.98 -5.75 12.30
C LYS A 91 -9.20 -5.73 10.98
N LEU A 92 -9.64 -4.92 10.03
CA LEU A 92 -8.94 -4.74 8.75
C LEU A 92 -7.60 -4.02 8.92
N VAL A 93 -7.51 -3.02 9.81
CA VAL A 93 -6.23 -2.36 10.13
C VAL A 93 -5.24 -3.37 10.70
N TRP A 94 -5.64 -4.14 11.73
CA TRP A 94 -4.77 -5.18 12.30
C TRP A 94 -4.31 -6.20 11.26
N ALA A 95 -5.21 -6.63 10.36
CA ALA A 95 -4.86 -7.54 9.27
C ALA A 95 -3.85 -6.93 8.29
N ALA A 96 -4.01 -5.64 7.94
CA ALA A 96 -3.09 -4.92 7.10
C ALA A 96 -1.71 -4.73 7.77
N ASP A 97 -1.69 -4.41 9.06
CA ASP A 97 -0.45 -4.21 9.82
C ASP A 97 0.39 -5.49 9.90
N LEU A 98 -0.24 -6.63 10.16
CA LEU A 98 0.43 -7.95 10.05
C LEU A 98 0.98 -8.17 8.63
N GLY A 99 0.21 -7.75 7.62
CA GLY A 99 0.59 -7.72 6.22
C GLY A 99 1.90 -6.97 5.98
N ILE A 100 1.93 -5.72 6.45
CA ILE A 100 3.06 -4.79 6.32
C ILE A 100 4.29 -5.32 7.07
N VAL A 101 4.12 -5.87 8.28
CA VAL A 101 5.22 -6.48 9.04
C VAL A 101 5.88 -7.61 8.24
N LEU A 102 5.10 -8.52 7.66
CA LEU A 102 5.67 -9.60 6.86
C LEU A 102 6.40 -9.06 5.62
N SER A 103 5.83 -8.07 4.94
CA SER A 103 6.49 -7.42 3.80
C SER A 103 7.81 -6.74 4.18
N ILE A 104 7.87 -6.07 5.34
CA ILE A 104 9.11 -5.49 5.87
C ILE A 104 10.17 -6.56 6.05
N LEU A 105 9.82 -7.71 6.65
CA LEU A 105 10.76 -8.82 6.86
C LEU A 105 11.27 -9.43 5.54
N LEU A 106 10.39 -9.59 4.55
CA LEU A 106 10.76 -10.10 3.23
C LEU A 106 11.65 -9.10 2.47
N PHE A 107 11.34 -7.81 2.53
CA PHE A 107 12.18 -6.76 1.94
C PHE A 107 13.55 -6.67 2.61
N LEU A 108 13.64 -6.88 3.93
CA LEU A 108 14.92 -6.95 4.64
C LEU A 108 15.76 -8.13 4.13
N TYR A 109 15.13 -9.31 4.04
CA TYR A 109 15.78 -10.51 3.56
C TYR A 109 16.31 -10.32 2.12
N ASP A 110 15.49 -9.78 1.23
CA ASP A 110 15.87 -9.50 -0.16
C ASP A 110 16.91 -8.37 -0.26
N GLY A 111 16.90 -7.41 0.66
CA GLY A 111 17.86 -6.31 0.73
C GLY A 111 19.26 -6.74 1.16
N ILE A 112 19.36 -7.62 2.16
CA ILE A 112 20.65 -8.15 2.66
C ILE A 112 21.31 -9.07 1.62
N ARG A 113 20.53 -9.79 0.82
CA ARG A 113 21.04 -10.71 -0.23
C ARG A 113 21.31 -10.01 -1.57
N GLU A 114 20.96 -8.74 -1.68
CA GLU A 114 21.18 -7.96 -2.90
C GLU A 114 22.67 -7.72 -3.13
N LYS A 115 23.16 -8.06 -4.33
CA LYS A 115 24.58 -7.95 -4.68
C LYS A 115 24.98 -6.53 -5.06
N ASP A 116 24.02 -5.75 -5.55
CA ASP A 116 24.19 -4.36 -5.92
C ASP A 116 24.07 -3.46 -4.66
N PRO A 117 25.14 -2.77 -4.24
CA PRO A 117 25.14 -1.99 -3.00
C PRO A 117 24.14 -0.82 -3.03
N VAL A 118 23.84 -0.26 -4.20
CA VAL A 118 22.86 0.83 -4.34
C VAL A 118 21.44 0.29 -4.18
N LYS A 119 21.13 -0.84 -4.82
CA LYS A 119 19.80 -1.47 -4.67
C LYS A 119 19.59 -2.00 -3.25
N SER A 120 20.63 -2.56 -2.64
CA SER A 120 20.60 -3.03 -1.26
C SER A 120 20.27 -1.89 -0.30
N SER A 121 21.00 -0.77 -0.40
CA SER A 121 20.76 0.42 0.44
C SER A 121 19.37 1.01 0.23
N LEU A 122 18.87 1.10 -1.01
CA LEU A 122 17.50 1.55 -1.29
C LEU A 122 16.43 0.65 -0.67
N LYS A 123 16.58 -0.69 -0.77
CA LYS A 123 15.66 -1.65 -0.15
C LYS A 123 15.65 -1.50 1.38
N ILE A 124 16.83 -1.36 1.99
CA ILE A 124 16.98 -1.17 3.45
C ILE A 124 16.39 0.18 3.89
N MET A 125 16.63 1.26 3.15
CA MET A 125 16.03 2.58 3.44
C MET A 125 14.50 2.54 3.35
N ALA A 126 13.96 1.93 2.30
CA ALA A 126 12.52 1.77 2.13
C ALA A 126 11.89 0.99 3.29
N MET A 127 12.58 -0.06 3.77
CA MET A 127 12.16 -0.82 4.94
C MET A 127 12.11 0.03 6.21
N PHE A 128 13.15 0.80 6.51
CA PHE A 128 13.15 1.69 7.69
C PHE A 128 12.01 2.71 7.63
N PHE A 129 11.74 3.25 6.43
CA PHE A 129 10.63 4.17 6.23
C PHE A 129 9.27 3.49 6.46
N LEU A 130 9.05 2.27 5.94
CA LEU A 130 7.83 1.50 6.18
C LEU A 130 7.64 1.14 7.66
N LEU A 131 8.72 0.78 8.36
CA LEU A 131 8.68 0.50 9.79
C LEU A 131 8.29 1.75 10.59
N PHE A 132 8.86 2.91 10.24
CA PHE A 132 8.50 4.18 10.86
C PHE A 132 7.02 4.51 10.67
N LEU A 133 6.49 4.36 9.44
CA LEU A 133 5.07 4.56 9.16
C LEU A 133 4.17 3.59 9.95
N LEU A 134 4.55 2.32 10.03
CA LEU A 134 3.81 1.33 10.81
C LEU A 134 3.73 1.74 12.30
N ILE A 135 4.83 2.20 12.88
CA ILE A 135 4.85 2.69 14.27
C ILE A 135 3.88 3.86 14.45
N LEU A 136 3.88 4.84 13.53
CA LEU A 136 2.94 5.97 13.60
C LEU A 136 1.48 5.52 13.49
N ILE A 137 1.18 4.55 12.63
CA ILE A 137 -0.16 4.00 12.48
C ILE A 137 -0.61 3.34 13.79
N VAL A 138 0.21 2.44 14.35
CA VAL A 138 -0.10 1.73 15.60
C VAL A 138 -0.30 2.69 16.79
N LEU A 139 0.45 3.80 16.84
CA LEU A 139 0.30 4.80 17.90
C LEU A 139 -0.98 5.66 17.76
N THR A 140 -1.62 5.67 16.59
CA THR A 140 -2.80 6.51 16.30
C THR A 140 -4.10 5.71 16.16
N THR A 141 -4.05 4.39 16.32
CA THR A 141 -5.18 3.45 16.29
C THR A 141 -5.59 3.04 17.69
#